data_AF-A0A6F9X2J1-F1
#
_entry.id   AF-A0A6F9X2J1-F1
#
_cell.length_a   1.000
_cell.length_b   1.000
_cell.length_c   1.000
_cell.angle_alpha   90.00
_cell.angle_beta   90.00
_cell.angle_gamma   90.00
#
_symmetry.space_group_name_H-M   'P 1'
#
loop_
_entity.id
_entity.type
_entity.pdbx_description
1 polymer ?
#
loop_
_entity_poly.entity_id
_entity_poly.type
_entity_poly.pdbx_seq_one_letter_code
_entity_poly.pdbx_strand_id
1 'polypeptide(L)'
;MNTGKKKLRAKAAIIYGIAAAMAAAVVASGPAGAQESFVYPNKGQSNEQMEQDKYSCMQWAKQQTGVDPTQMAQAPAPPPQQTGGVVKGGAGGAALGAIGGAIGGNAGKGAAIGAATGGIVGGVRQRRGNKEQEQYAQQQAADSSKRRSDYDRAWGACLEGKGYTVK
;
A
#
# COMPACT_ATOMS: atom_id res chain seq x y z
N MET A 1 -38.21 30.57 -22.88
CA MET A 1 -36.74 30.59 -23.03
C MET A 1 -35.97 30.51 -21.68
N ASN A 2 -36.29 29.58 -20.76
CA ASN A 2 -35.63 29.54 -19.44
C ASN A 2 -35.10 28.17 -18.97
N THR A 3 -35.27 27.13 -19.81
CA THR A 3 -34.94 25.74 -19.47
C THR A 3 -33.52 25.34 -19.89
N GLY A 4 -32.93 26.01 -20.88
CA GLY A 4 -31.57 25.72 -21.36
C GLY A 4 -30.45 26.18 -20.42
N LYS A 5 -30.61 27.35 -19.80
CA LYS A 5 -29.61 27.93 -18.88
C LYS A 5 -29.44 27.11 -17.58
N LYS A 6 -30.50 26.45 -17.10
CA LYS A 6 -30.46 25.56 -15.92
C LYS A 6 -29.67 24.28 -16.19
N LYS A 7 -29.83 23.67 -17.37
CA LYS A 7 -29.10 22.45 -17.76
C LYS A 7 -27.60 22.69 -17.95
N LEU A 8 -27.21 23.89 -18.40
CA LEU A 8 -25.80 24.25 -18.59
C LEU A 8 -25.06 24.46 -17.25
N ARG A 9 -25.73 25.11 -16.28
CA ARG A 9 -25.19 25.33 -14.92
C ARG A 9 -25.04 24.04 -14.12
N ALA A 10 -25.97 23.10 -14.25
CA ALA A 10 -25.90 21.79 -13.59
C ALA A 10 -24.74 20.92 -14.14
N LYS A 11 -24.50 20.95 -15.46
CA LYS A 11 -23.36 20.25 -16.07
C LYS A 11 -22.02 20.83 -15.63
N ALA A 12 -21.91 22.15 -15.52
CA ALA A 12 -20.69 22.80 -15.03
C ALA A 12 -20.41 22.44 -13.56
N ALA A 13 -21.43 22.43 -12.70
CA ALA A 13 -21.28 22.05 -11.28
C ALA A 13 -20.82 20.58 -11.09
N ILE A 14 -21.28 19.65 -11.94
CA ILE A 14 -20.84 18.25 -11.93
C ILE A 14 -19.38 18.13 -12.40
N ILE A 15 -18.98 18.87 -13.44
CA ILE A 15 -17.60 18.85 -13.96
C ILE A 15 -16.61 19.42 -12.94
N TYR A 16 -16.94 20.54 -12.29
CA TYR A 16 -16.09 21.13 -11.25
C TYR A 16 -16.06 20.29 -9.96
N GLY A 17 -17.15 19.61 -9.59
CA GLY A 17 -17.19 18.71 -8.45
C GLY A 17 -16.30 17.47 -8.61
N ILE A 18 -16.23 16.90 -9.83
CA ILE A 18 -15.35 15.76 -10.15
C ILE A 18 -13.87 16.19 -10.16
N ALA A 19 -13.56 17.38 -10.68
CA ALA A 19 -12.20 17.91 -10.69
C ALA A 19 -11.68 18.21 -9.27
N ALA A 20 -12.52 18.74 -8.37
CA ALA A 20 -12.16 19.00 -6.98
C ALA A 20 -11.95 17.70 -6.17
N ALA A 21 -12.70 16.62 -6.48
CA ALA A 21 -12.53 15.32 -5.83
C ALA A 21 -11.25 14.59 -6.28
N MET A 22 -10.75 14.82 -7.50
CA MET A 22 -9.50 14.23 -7.97
C MET A 22 -8.24 14.94 -7.45
N ALA A 23 -8.34 16.22 -7.06
CA ALA A 23 -7.20 16.98 -6.52
C ALA A 23 -6.91 16.69 -5.03
N ALA A 24 -7.87 16.13 -4.28
CA ALA A 24 -7.75 15.94 -2.83
C ALA A 24 -7.11 14.59 -2.40
N ALA A 25 -6.76 13.70 -3.34
CA ALA A 25 -6.24 12.36 -3.02
C ALA A 25 -4.70 12.22 -3.17
N VAL A 26 -3.97 13.32 -3.42
CA VAL A 26 -2.51 13.30 -3.66
C VAL A 26 -1.72 13.79 -2.44
N VAL A 27 -2.13 13.40 -1.22
CA VAL A 27 -1.34 13.72 -0.02
C VAL A 27 -1.33 12.53 0.92
N ALA A 28 -0.27 11.71 0.83
CA ALA A 28 0.41 11.03 1.93
C ALA A 28 1.17 9.78 1.45
N SER A 29 2.20 9.97 0.64
CA SER A 29 3.31 9.01 0.55
C SER A 29 4.58 9.77 0.91
N GLY A 30 4.75 10.01 2.20
CA GLY A 30 6.04 10.48 2.72
C GLY A 30 7.10 9.41 2.46
N PRO A 31 8.35 9.79 2.12
CA PRO A 31 9.40 8.80 1.95
C PRO A 31 9.60 8.07 3.28
N ALA A 32 9.53 6.74 3.25
CA ALA A 32 10.08 5.90 4.30
C ALA A 32 11.61 6.11 4.25
N GLY A 33 12.09 7.13 4.95
CA GLY A 33 13.49 7.50 4.97
C GLY A 33 14.30 6.30 5.44
N ALA A 34 15.26 5.87 4.62
CA ALA A 34 16.36 5.06 5.11
C ALA A 34 16.94 5.80 6.32
N GLN A 35 16.84 5.21 7.51
CA GLN A 35 17.48 5.76 8.70
C GLN A 35 18.98 5.63 8.48
N GLU A 36 19.57 6.71 7.98
CA GLU A 36 21.00 6.80 7.75
C GLU A 36 21.66 6.96 9.11
N SER A 37 22.20 5.85 9.62
CA SER A 37 22.93 5.79 10.88
C SER A 37 24.23 6.59 10.80
N PHE A 38 24.46 7.47 11.77
CA PHE A 38 25.67 8.28 11.86
C PHE A 38 26.79 7.50 12.54
N VAL A 39 27.96 7.43 11.89
CA VAL A 39 29.13 6.70 12.40
C VAL A 39 30.23 7.70 12.76
N TYR A 40 30.65 7.69 14.03
CA TYR A 40 31.69 8.56 14.55
C TYR A 40 32.94 7.76 14.99
N PRO A 41 34.16 8.11 14.53
CA PRO A 41 35.39 7.45 14.92
C PRO A 41 35.85 7.87 16.33
N ASN A 42 35.83 6.97 17.31
CA ASN A 42 36.22 7.32 18.69
C ASN A 42 37.74 7.23 18.95
N LYS A 43 38.52 6.63 18.04
CA LYS A 43 39.94 6.32 18.25
C LYS A 43 40.85 7.05 17.26
N GLY A 44 40.36 8.10 16.61
CA GLY A 44 41.11 8.85 15.61
C GLY A 44 41.35 8.08 14.31
N GLN A 45 40.44 7.16 13.95
CA GLN A 45 40.51 6.42 12.69
C GLN A 45 40.45 7.39 11.49
N SER A 46 41.26 7.15 10.46
CA SER A 46 41.22 7.93 9.21
C SER A 46 39.94 7.66 8.42
N ASN A 47 39.64 8.52 7.45
CA ASN A 47 38.50 8.32 6.56
C ASN A 47 38.64 7.02 5.75
N GLU A 48 39.82 6.72 5.19
CA GLU A 48 40.06 5.44 4.51
C GLU A 48 39.82 4.23 5.42
N GLN A 49 40.30 4.27 6.67
CA GLN A 49 40.10 3.18 7.63
C GLN A 49 38.61 3.02 7.95
N MET A 50 37.90 4.13 8.14
CA MET A 50 36.47 4.12 8.39
C MET A 50 35.68 3.52 7.23
N GLU A 51 36.02 3.84 5.98
CA GLU A 51 35.35 3.26 4.81
C GLU A 51 35.61 1.75 4.69
N GLN A 52 36.84 1.31 4.91
CA GLN A 52 37.19 -0.12 4.92
C GLN A 52 36.45 -0.87 6.03
N ASP A 53 36.37 -0.28 7.23
CA ASP A 53 35.67 -0.87 8.36
C ASP A 53 34.16 -0.91 8.15
N LYS A 54 33.56 0.15 7.58
CA LYS A 54 32.15 0.16 7.17
C LYS A 54 31.87 -0.96 6.17
N TYR A 55 32.71 -1.13 5.16
CA TYR A 55 32.56 -2.19 4.16
C TYR A 55 32.70 -3.59 4.80
N SER A 56 33.73 -3.80 5.62
CA SER A 56 33.94 -5.07 6.34
C SER A 56 32.73 -5.40 7.23
N CYS A 57 32.22 -4.43 7.98
CA CYS A 57 31.06 -4.61 8.84
C CYS A 57 29.77 -4.82 8.04
N MET A 58 29.64 -4.21 6.86
CA MET A 58 28.51 -4.49 5.97
C MET A 58 28.50 -5.96 5.55
N GLN A 59 29.64 -6.52 5.15
CA GLN A 59 29.75 -7.92 4.77
C GLN A 59 29.49 -8.85 5.96
N TRP A 60 30.02 -8.52 7.13
CA TRP A 60 29.75 -9.28 8.35
C TRP A 60 28.26 -9.28 8.70
N ALA A 61 27.60 -8.12 8.67
CA ALA A 61 26.16 -8.01 8.94
C ALA A 61 25.32 -8.82 7.95
N LYS A 62 25.70 -8.84 6.66
CA LYS A 62 25.05 -9.71 5.65
C LYS A 62 25.19 -11.18 6.02
N GLN A 63 26.38 -11.62 6.44
CA GLN A 63 26.62 -13.01 6.84
C GLN A 63 25.85 -13.41 8.10
N GLN A 64 25.68 -12.48 9.06
CA GLN A 64 24.94 -12.74 10.30
C GLN A 64 23.42 -12.78 10.09
N THR A 65 22.89 -11.95 9.20
CA THR A 65 21.43 -11.74 9.08
C THR A 65 20.82 -12.38 7.83
N GLY A 66 21.63 -12.71 6.81
CA GLY A 66 21.14 -13.12 5.50
C GLY A 66 20.44 -12.00 4.73
N VAL A 67 20.59 -10.74 5.16
CA VAL A 67 19.92 -9.58 4.56
C VAL A 67 20.89 -8.80 3.70
N ASP A 68 20.55 -8.58 2.43
CA ASP A 68 21.32 -7.70 1.54
C ASP A 68 20.76 -6.26 1.55
N PRO A 69 21.50 -5.26 2.06
CA PRO A 69 21.08 -3.86 2.08
C PRO A 69 20.81 -3.27 0.69
N THR A 70 21.43 -3.81 -0.37
CA THR A 70 21.19 -3.36 -1.74
C THR A 70 19.80 -3.74 -2.25
N GLN A 71 19.22 -4.83 -1.74
CA GLN A 71 17.86 -5.26 -2.06
C GLN A 71 16.83 -4.51 -1.20
N MET A 72 17.19 -4.12 0.02
CA MET A 72 16.31 -3.37 0.92
C MET A 72 16.17 -1.89 0.58
N ALA A 73 17.07 -1.32 -0.25
CA ALA A 73 16.94 0.05 -0.74
C ALA A 73 15.82 0.21 -1.78
N GLN A 74 15.30 -0.89 -2.30
CA GLN A 74 14.14 -0.90 -3.18
C GLN A 74 12.89 -0.87 -2.30
N ALA A 75 12.18 0.26 -2.28
CA ALA A 75 10.91 0.37 -1.58
C ALA A 75 9.96 -0.76 -2.06
N PRO A 76 9.24 -1.46 -1.17
CA PRO A 76 8.29 -2.48 -1.59
C PRO A 76 7.30 -1.85 -2.56
N ALA A 77 7.18 -2.45 -3.76
CA ALA A 77 6.27 -1.96 -4.79
C ALA A 77 4.85 -1.87 -4.20
N PRO A 78 4.11 -0.78 -4.46
CA PRO A 78 2.74 -0.67 -4.00
C PRO A 78 1.95 -1.88 -4.52
N PRO A 79 1.08 -2.49 -3.69
CA PRO A 79 0.30 -3.63 -4.13
C PRO A 79 -0.49 -3.24 -5.38
N PRO A 80 -0.61 -4.15 -6.38
CA PRO A 80 -1.30 -3.84 -7.62
C PRO A 80 -2.71 -3.35 -7.29
N GLN A 81 -2.99 -2.11 -7.65
CA GLN A 81 -4.32 -1.54 -7.58
C GLN A 81 -5.20 -2.41 -8.47
N GLN A 82 -6.15 -3.13 -7.87
CA GLN A 82 -7.13 -3.92 -8.62
C GLN A 82 -8.09 -2.95 -9.34
N THR A 83 -7.62 -2.38 -10.44
CA THR A 83 -8.42 -1.65 -11.42
C THR A 83 -9.29 -2.68 -12.15
N GLY A 84 -10.35 -3.15 -11.50
CA GLY A 84 -11.24 -4.16 -12.10
C GLY A 84 -12.39 -4.70 -11.24
N GLY A 85 -12.55 -4.28 -9.98
CA GLY A 85 -13.48 -4.94 -9.05
C GLY A 85 -14.90 -4.38 -8.94
N VAL A 86 -15.14 -3.12 -9.29
CA VAL A 86 -16.44 -2.47 -8.97
C VAL A 86 -17.59 -2.84 -9.92
N VAL A 87 -17.31 -3.32 -11.13
CA VAL A 87 -18.38 -3.62 -12.12
C VAL A 87 -18.97 -5.02 -11.93
N LYS A 88 -18.24 -5.97 -11.34
CA LYS A 88 -18.65 -7.40 -11.31
C LYS A 88 -19.53 -7.77 -10.10
N GLY A 89 -19.46 -7.03 -9.00
CA GLY A 89 -20.19 -7.35 -7.76
C GLY A 89 -21.69 -7.04 -7.82
N GLY A 90 -22.08 -5.89 -8.40
CA GLY A 90 -23.48 -5.47 -8.48
C GLY A 90 -24.27 -6.12 -9.63
N ALA A 91 -23.64 -6.31 -10.78
CA ALA A 91 -24.29 -6.87 -11.97
C ALA A 91 -24.60 -8.38 -11.85
N GLY A 92 -23.75 -9.15 -11.14
CA GLY A 92 -23.95 -10.59 -10.97
C GLY A 92 -25.12 -10.97 -10.06
N GLY A 93 -25.41 -10.17 -9.02
CA GLY A 93 -26.52 -10.42 -8.08
C GLY A 93 -27.91 -10.15 -8.69
N ALA A 94 -28.01 -9.15 -9.57
CA ALA A 94 -29.25 -8.82 -10.28
C ALA A 94 -29.65 -9.92 -11.28
N ALA A 95 -28.67 -10.51 -11.99
CA ALA A 95 -28.92 -11.59 -12.94
C ALA A 95 -29.41 -12.88 -12.25
N LEU A 96 -28.81 -13.25 -11.12
CA LEU A 96 -29.27 -14.41 -10.32
C LEU A 96 -30.65 -14.17 -9.68
N GLY A 97 -30.95 -12.95 -9.22
CA GLY A 97 -32.27 -12.60 -8.67
C GLY A 97 -33.39 -12.56 -9.70
N ALA A 98 -33.09 -12.23 -10.96
CA ALA A 98 -34.07 -12.20 -12.05
C ALA A 98 -34.56 -13.61 -12.42
N ILE A 99 -33.67 -14.61 -12.38
CA ILE A 99 -34.03 -16.02 -12.67
C ILE A 99 -34.98 -16.56 -11.59
N GLY A 100 -34.70 -16.31 -10.30
CA GLY A 100 -35.59 -16.69 -9.20
C GLY A 100 -36.92 -15.93 -9.21
N GLY A 101 -36.93 -14.65 -9.60
CA GLY A 101 -38.14 -13.82 -9.68
C GLY A 101 -39.09 -14.16 -10.82
N ALA A 102 -38.60 -14.79 -11.89
CA ALA A 102 -39.43 -15.23 -13.03
C ALA A 102 -40.35 -16.40 -12.65
N ILE A 103 -39.94 -17.26 -11.70
CA ILE A 103 -40.73 -18.38 -11.20
C ILE A 103 -41.91 -17.90 -10.32
N GLY A 104 -41.76 -16.76 -9.64
CA GLY A 104 -42.78 -16.16 -8.77
C GLY A 104 -43.65 -15.08 -9.42
N GLY A 105 -43.60 -14.91 -10.75
CA GLY A 105 -44.46 -14.00 -11.50
C GLY A 105 -44.05 -12.53 -11.55
N ASN A 106 -42.87 -12.14 -11.06
CA ASN A 106 -42.36 -10.77 -11.18
C ASN A 106 -40.82 -10.73 -11.19
N ALA A 107 -40.23 -10.95 -12.37
CA ALA A 107 -38.79 -10.89 -12.60
C ALA A 107 -38.18 -9.55 -12.14
N GLY A 108 -38.90 -8.42 -12.29
CA GLY A 108 -38.43 -7.09 -11.85
C GLY A 108 -38.30 -6.95 -10.32
N LYS A 109 -39.22 -7.55 -9.53
CA LYS A 109 -39.12 -7.57 -8.06
C LYS A 109 -37.98 -8.48 -7.60
N GLY A 110 -37.84 -9.66 -8.21
CA GLY A 110 -36.74 -10.59 -7.90
C GLY A 110 -35.35 -10.02 -8.26
N ALA A 111 -35.25 -9.29 -9.37
CA ALA A 111 -34.04 -8.59 -9.76
C ALA A 111 -33.68 -7.47 -8.77
N ALA A 112 -34.65 -6.68 -8.30
CA ALA A 112 -34.40 -5.64 -7.29
C ALA A 112 -33.95 -6.22 -5.94
N ILE A 113 -34.59 -7.31 -5.49
CA ILE A 113 -34.20 -8.01 -4.26
C ILE A 113 -32.82 -8.66 -4.40
N GLY A 114 -32.53 -9.29 -5.55
CA GLY A 114 -31.22 -9.88 -5.85
C GLY A 114 -30.10 -8.85 -5.99
N ALA A 115 -30.39 -7.67 -6.53
CA ALA A 115 -29.45 -6.55 -6.60
C ALA A 115 -29.14 -5.98 -5.21
N ALA A 116 -30.15 -5.79 -4.35
CA ALA A 116 -29.95 -5.31 -2.98
C ALA A 116 -29.13 -6.31 -2.16
N THR A 117 -29.53 -7.60 -2.20
CA THR A 117 -28.85 -8.67 -1.46
C THR A 117 -27.44 -8.92 -2.02
N GLY A 118 -27.29 -8.93 -3.35
CA GLY A 118 -26.00 -9.07 -4.02
C GLY A 118 -25.06 -7.90 -3.79
N GLY A 119 -25.58 -6.68 -3.65
CA GLY A 119 -24.80 -5.50 -3.27
C GLY A 119 -24.23 -5.59 -1.85
N ILE A 120 -25.03 -6.06 -0.90
CA ILE A 120 -24.57 -6.28 0.49
C ILE A 120 -23.51 -7.39 0.54
N VAL A 121 -23.79 -8.56 -0.05
CA VAL A 121 -22.85 -9.70 -0.05
C VAL A 121 -21.58 -9.37 -0.83
N GLY A 122 -21.71 -8.69 -1.98
CA GLY A 122 -20.59 -8.20 -2.77
C GLY A 122 -19.74 -7.18 -2.01
N GLY A 123 -20.37 -6.21 -1.33
CA GLY A 123 -19.68 -5.22 -0.50
C GLY A 123 -18.95 -5.83 0.70
N VAL A 124 -19.54 -6.83 1.37
CA VAL A 124 -18.87 -7.58 2.45
C VAL A 124 -17.68 -8.37 1.93
N ARG A 125 -17.80 -9.05 0.79
CA ARG A 125 -16.68 -9.77 0.15
C ARG A 125 -15.57 -8.82 -0.29
N GLN A 126 -15.92 -7.66 -0.85
CA GLN A 126 -14.94 -6.64 -1.23
C GLN A 126 -14.19 -6.07 -0.03
N ARG A 127 -14.88 -5.78 1.08
CA ARG A 127 -14.21 -5.36 2.32
C ARG A 127 -13.29 -6.44 2.88
N ARG A 128 -13.68 -7.71 2.79
CA ARG A 128 -12.82 -8.83 3.22
C ARG A 128 -11.57 -8.94 2.35
N GLY A 129 -11.72 -8.88 1.02
CA GLY A 129 -10.57 -8.89 0.10
C GLY A 129 -9.64 -7.70 0.30
N ASN A 130 -10.20 -6.48 0.49
CA ASN A 130 -9.38 -5.30 0.79
C ASN A 130 -8.65 -5.43 2.13
N LYS A 131 -9.31 -5.95 3.17
CA LYS A 131 -8.68 -6.18 4.48
C LYS A 131 -7.59 -7.25 4.42
N GLU A 132 -7.80 -8.34 3.69
CA GLU A 132 -6.79 -9.38 3.48
C GLU A 132 -5.58 -8.82 2.72
N GLN A 133 -5.81 -8.00 1.70
CA GLN A 133 -4.75 -7.34 0.95
C GLN A 133 -3.98 -6.32 1.80
N GLU A 134 -4.69 -5.54 2.62
CA GLU A 134 -4.11 -4.57 3.54
C GLU A 134 -3.29 -5.26 4.65
N GLN A 135 -3.80 -6.36 5.22
CA GLN A 135 -3.07 -7.18 6.18
C GLN A 135 -1.80 -7.78 5.56
N TYR A 136 -1.87 -8.28 4.33
CA TYR A 136 -0.69 -8.83 3.64
C TYR A 136 0.36 -7.75 3.34
N ALA A 137 -0.06 -6.56 2.90
CA ALA A 137 0.83 -5.43 2.66
C ALA A 137 1.46 -4.94 3.97
N GLN A 138 0.69 -4.85 5.06
CA GLN A 138 1.18 -4.46 6.37
C GLN A 138 2.15 -5.48 6.94
N GLN A 139 1.87 -6.78 6.76
CA GLN A 139 2.75 -7.86 7.19
C GLN A 139 4.07 -7.88 6.41
N GLN A 140 4.05 -7.66 5.10
CA GLN A 140 5.27 -7.51 4.31
C GLN A 140 6.08 -6.26 4.71
N ALA A 141 5.42 -5.13 4.97
CA ALA A 141 6.09 -3.93 5.43
C ALA A 141 6.74 -4.14 6.81
N ALA A 142 6.04 -4.81 7.72
CA ALA A 142 6.57 -5.17 9.03
C ALA A 142 7.78 -6.12 8.94
N ASP A 143 7.70 -7.19 8.14
CA ASP A 143 8.81 -8.12 7.94
C ASP A 143 10.03 -7.42 7.32
N SER A 144 9.81 -6.59 6.29
CA SER A 144 10.87 -5.79 5.67
C SER A 144 11.54 -4.85 6.68
N SER A 145 10.75 -4.17 7.52
CA SER A 145 11.26 -3.29 8.56
C SER A 145 12.09 -4.04 9.61
N LYS A 146 11.65 -5.24 9.99
CA LYS A 146 12.34 -6.10 10.95
C LYS A 146 13.69 -6.55 10.38
N ARG A 147 13.71 -7.08 9.16
CA ARG A 147 14.95 -7.50 8.47
C ARG A 147 15.95 -6.36 8.38
N ARG A 148 15.48 -5.14 8.10
CA ARG A 148 16.32 -3.95 8.08
C ARG A 148 16.90 -3.62 9.45
N SER A 149 16.06 -3.62 10.49
CA SER A 149 16.52 -3.37 11.86
C SER A 149 17.53 -4.40 12.36
N ASP A 150 17.37 -5.68 11.98
CA ASP A 150 18.31 -6.75 12.32
C ASP A 150 19.66 -6.53 11.63
N TYR A 151 19.65 -6.10 10.36
CA TYR A 151 20.86 -5.73 9.61
C TYR A 151 21.57 -4.53 10.24
N ASP A 152 20.84 -3.44 10.50
CA ASP A 152 21.40 -2.20 11.03
C ASP A 152 22.01 -2.42 12.43
N ARG A 153 21.37 -3.25 13.26
CA ARG A 153 21.89 -3.66 14.58
C ARG A 153 23.17 -4.48 14.46
N ALA A 154 23.25 -5.43 13.53
CA ALA A 154 24.46 -6.21 13.31
C ALA A 154 25.61 -5.31 12.80
N TRP A 155 25.32 -4.46 11.83
CA TRP A 155 26.30 -3.51 11.30
C TRP A 155 26.82 -2.56 12.38
N GLY A 156 25.92 -2.00 13.20
CA GLY A 156 26.24 -1.17 14.35
C GLY A 156 27.12 -1.88 15.36
N ALA A 157 26.77 -3.11 15.76
CA ALA A 157 27.54 -3.89 16.72
C ALA A 157 28.98 -4.18 16.24
N CYS A 158 29.17 -4.43 14.95
CA CYS A 158 30.51 -4.62 14.37
C CYS A 158 31.35 -3.33 14.45
N LEU A 159 30.74 -2.19 14.11
CA LEU A 159 31.41 -0.89 14.17
C LEU A 159 31.72 -0.48 15.62
N GLU A 160 30.81 -0.72 16.56
CA GLU A 160 31.04 -0.52 17.99
C GLU A 160 32.23 -1.34 18.50
N GLY A 161 32.34 -2.62 18.09
CA GLY A 161 33.49 -3.47 18.39
C GLY A 161 34.81 -2.93 17.84
N LYS A 162 34.79 -2.23 16.70
CA LYS A 162 35.95 -1.55 16.11
C LYS A 162 36.25 -0.18 16.73
N GLY A 163 35.42 0.30 17.65
CA GLY A 163 35.61 1.57 18.34
C GLY A 163 35.01 2.77 17.58
N TYR A 164 33.90 2.55 16.89
CA TYR A 164 33.04 3.61 16.38
C TYR A 164 31.81 3.78 17.28
N THR A 165 31.24 4.98 17.31
CA THR A 165 29.90 5.21 17.86
C THR A 165 28.92 5.25 16.71
N VAL A 166 27.83 4.49 16.81
CA VAL A 166 26.75 4.47 15.81
C VAL A 166 25.46 5.01 16.44
N LYS A 167 24.79 5.96 15.78
CA LYS A 167 23.56 6.60 16.26
C LYS A 167 22.51 6.72 15.17
#